data_AF-I6CBY4-F1
#
_entry.id   AF-I6CBY4-F1
#
_cell.length_a   1.000
_cell.length_b   1.000
_cell.length_c   1.000
_cell.angle_alpha   90.00
_cell.angle_beta   90.00
_cell.angle_gamma   90.00
#
_symmetry.space_group_name_H-M   'P 1'
#
loop_
_entity.id
_entity.type
_entity.pdbx_description
1 polymer ?
#
loop_
_entity_poly.entity_id
_entity_poly.type
_entity_poly.pdbx_seq_one_letter_code
_entity_poly.pdbx_strand_id
1 'polypeptide(L)'
;METGKIALCSAFIFLVLFAKNEMRTKIKFGKLILFASLATQLLFFAHAMWQHFYLNVDRVALSASHATTAGYIILFPSLLASILILKSDFRHKTTLYTINFMLSLCAVIVTETRAAILVFPFFALILIVMDSYINKRINYKLYCFIAIALLAGVFSFKDTLLMRMNDLNNDLVNYSHDNTRTSVGARLAMYEVGLKTYSPIGQSLEKRAEKIHELEEKEPRLSGALPFVDSHLHNDLIDTLSTRGIPGVVLTILAFSAILIYALRTAKEPYILILLFSLLVVGLSDVILFSKPVPTAVFVTIILLCAYFKAQSDQYLLDK
;
A
#
# COMPACT_ATOMS: atom_id res chain seq x y z
N MET A 1 -9.34 -4.59 -22.20
CA MET A 1 -9.39 -3.31 -21.46
C MET A 1 -8.20 -3.16 -20.49
N GLU A 2 -7.72 -4.22 -19.84
CA GLU A 2 -6.51 -4.17 -18.97
C GLU A 2 -5.21 -3.87 -19.73
N THR A 3 -4.99 -4.47 -20.90
CA THR A 3 -3.78 -4.28 -21.70
C THR A 3 -3.55 -2.82 -22.10
N GLY A 4 -4.63 -2.08 -22.41
CA GLY A 4 -4.56 -0.65 -22.71
C GLY A 4 -4.16 0.21 -21.50
N LYS A 5 -4.66 -0.13 -20.30
CA LYS A 5 -4.28 0.54 -19.05
C LYS A 5 -2.81 0.31 -18.72
N ILE A 6 -2.33 -0.92 -18.88
CA ILE A 6 -0.92 -1.28 -18.68
C ILE A 6 -0.05 -0.56 -19.70
N ALA A 7 -0.39 -0.58 -20.99
CA ALA A 7 0.36 0.11 -22.03
C ALA A 7 0.47 1.62 -21.78
N LEU A 8 -0.61 2.26 -21.31
CA LEU A 8 -0.62 3.70 -21.00
C LEU A 8 0.25 4.01 -19.77
N CYS A 9 0.19 3.17 -18.72
CA CYS A 9 1.08 3.28 -17.56
C CYS A 9 2.55 3.06 -17.95
N SER A 10 2.83 2.05 -18.76
CA SER A 10 4.18 1.73 -19.26
C SER A 10 4.73 2.84 -20.16
N ALA A 11 3.92 3.41 -21.05
CA ALA A 11 4.30 4.54 -21.89
C ALA A 11 4.60 5.79 -21.05
N PHE A 12 3.78 6.05 -20.03
CA PHE A 12 4.01 7.15 -19.10
C PHE A 12 5.29 6.94 -18.29
N ILE A 13 5.52 5.74 -17.74
CA ILE A 13 6.77 5.38 -17.04
C ILE A 13 7.97 5.52 -17.98
N PHE A 14 7.85 5.08 -19.24
CA PHE A 14 8.89 5.20 -20.24
C PHE A 14 9.23 6.68 -20.50
N LEU A 15 8.21 7.52 -20.69
CA LEU A 15 8.40 8.96 -20.86
C LEU A 15 9.06 9.59 -19.62
N VAL A 16 8.60 9.22 -18.42
CA VAL A 16 9.16 9.65 -17.14
C VAL A 16 10.63 9.25 -16.98
N LEU A 17 11.02 8.04 -17.38
CA LEU A 17 12.38 7.52 -17.22
C LEU A 17 13.35 8.01 -18.31
N PHE A 18 12.87 8.14 -19.55
CA PHE A 18 13.71 8.41 -20.72
C PHE A 18 13.58 9.83 -21.28
N ALA A 19 12.69 10.69 -20.74
CA ALA A 19 12.70 12.10 -21.10
C ALA A 19 14.07 12.72 -20.78
N LYS A 20 14.70 13.32 -21.81
CA LYS A 20 15.94 14.09 -21.68
C LYS A 20 15.77 15.19 -20.62
N ASN A 21 16.84 15.49 -19.89
CA ASN A 21 16.84 16.50 -18.80
C ASN A 21 16.24 17.84 -19.25
N GLU A 22 16.58 18.32 -20.46
CA GLU A 22 16.02 19.56 -21.02
C GLU A 22 14.50 19.52 -21.24
N MET A 23 13.92 18.36 -21.60
CA MET A 23 12.47 18.26 -21.76
C MET A 23 11.75 18.26 -20.41
N ARG A 24 12.35 17.66 -19.37
CA ARG A 24 11.78 17.65 -18.01
C ARG A 24 11.69 19.05 -17.43
N THR A 25 12.73 19.87 -17.66
CA THR A 25 12.81 21.23 -17.12
C THR A 25 11.92 22.18 -17.92
N LYS A 26 11.89 22.07 -19.26
CA LYS A 26 10.97 22.87 -20.11
C LYS A 26 9.50 22.64 -19.80
N ILE A 27 9.08 21.39 -19.56
CA ILE A 27 7.68 21.04 -19.29
C ILE A 27 7.29 21.29 -17.81
N LYS A 28 8.23 21.71 -16.95
CA LYS A 28 8.04 21.80 -15.49
C LYS A 28 7.45 20.49 -14.94
N PHE A 29 8.10 19.38 -15.26
CA PHE A 29 7.61 18.02 -15.03
C PHE A 29 7.11 17.77 -13.59
N GLY A 30 7.75 18.36 -12.59
CA GLY A 30 7.30 18.27 -11.19
C GLY A 30 5.89 18.83 -10.95
N LYS A 31 5.52 19.93 -11.64
CA LYS A 31 4.16 20.49 -11.56
C LYS A 31 3.14 19.57 -12.24
N LEU A 32 3.52 18.96 -13.37
CA LEU A 32 2.66 17.99 -14.06
C LEU A 32 2.34 16.80 -13.15
N ILE A 33 3.35 16.22 -12.50
CA ILE A 33 3.16 15.11 -11.54
C ILE A 33 2.24 15.53 -10.39
N LEU A 34 2.44 16.74 -9.84
CA LEU A 34 1.59 17.28 -8.78
C LEU A 34 0.12 17.43 -9.23
N PHE A 35 -0.13 18.04 -10.38
CA PHE A 35 -1.49 18.19 -10.91
C PHE A 35 -2.14 16.85 -11.23
N ALA A 36 -1.39 15.92 -11.83
CA ALA A 36 -1.87 14.57 -12.09
C ALA A 36 -2.25 13.86 -10.78
N SER A 37 -1.41 13.94 -9.74
CA SER A 37 -1.68 13.33 -8.43
C SER A 37 -2.92 13.91 -7.77
N LEU A 38 -3.12 15.25 -7.83
CA LEU A 38 -4.32 15.90 -7.29
C LEU A 38 -5.58 15.51 -8.07
N ALA A 39 -5.50 15.44 -9.40
CA ALA A 39 -6.61 15.01 -10.24
C ALA A 39 -7.00 13.55 -9.96
N THR A 40 -6.01 12.66 -9.84
CA THR A 40 -6.22 11.26 -9.44
C THR A 40 -6.92 11.16 -8.10
N GLN A 41 -6.52 11.98 -7.12
CA GLN A 41 -7.17 11.98 -5.80
C GLN A 41 -8.63 12.42 -5.87
N LEU A 42 -8.92 13.47 -6.63
CA LEU A 42 -10.28 13.95 -6.81
C LEU A 42 -11.16 12.90 -7.50
N LEU A 43 -10.61 12.19 -8.48
CA LEU A 43 -11.30 11.09 -9.18
C LEU A 43 -11.62 9.93 -8.23
N PHE A 44 -10.66 9.52 -7.38
CA PHE A 44 -10.91 8.47 -6.39
C PHE A 44 -11.99 8.87 -5.39
N PHE A 45 -11.93 10.10 -4.87
CA PHE A 45 -12.96 10.62 -3.98
C PHE A 45 -14.33 10.64 -4.67
N ALA A 46 -14.43 11.22 -5.87
CA ALA A 46 -15.69 11.30 -6.60
C ALA A 46 -16.29 9.91 -6.88
N HIS A 47 -15.46 8.96 -7.31
CA HIS A 47 -15.91 7.60 -7.59
C HIS A 47 -16.33 6.86 -6.32
N ALA A 48 -15.59 7.00 -5.22
CA ALA A 48 -15.95 6.41 -3.94
C ALA A 48 -17.27 6.97 -3.38
N MET A 49 -17.45 8.29 -3.43
CA MET A 49 -18.68 8.95 -2.98
C MET A 49 -19.87 8.58 -3.87
N TRP A 50 -19.67 8.48 -5.19
CA TRP A 50 -20.70 8.04 -6.11
C TRP A 50 -21.15 6.61 -5.80
N GLN A 51 -20.22 5.67 -5.58
CA GLN A 51 -20.60 4.30 -5.22
C GLN A 51 -21.32 4.22 -3.86
N HIS A 52 -20.88 5.01 -2.88
CA HIS A 52 -21.48 4.98 -1.56
C HIS A 52 -22.89 5.59 -1.54
N PHE A 53 -23.04 6.82 -2.05
CA PHE A 53 -24.31 7.55 -1.95
C PHE A 53 -25.32 7.20 -3.05
N TYR A 54 -24.85 6.93 -4.27
CA TYR A 54 -25.76 6.68 -5.40
C TYR A 54 -26.08 5.19 -5.56
N LEU A 55 -25.08 4.33 -5.42
CA LEU A 55 -25.29 2.88 -5.54
C LEU A 55 -25.63 2.21 -4.19
N ASN A 56 -25.58 2.94 -3.07
CA ASN A 56 -25.82 2.43 -1.72
C ASN A 56 -24.99 1.17 -1.41
N VAL A 57 -23.74 1.16 -1.88
CA VAL A 57 -22.81 0.07 -1.58
C VAL A 57 -22.27 0.29 -0.17
N ASP A 58 -22.55 -0.65 0.74
CA ASP A 58 -22.10 -0.61 2.13
C ASP A 58 -20.57 -0.49 2.21
N ARG A 59 -19.88 -1.31 1.40
CA ARG A 59 -18.42 -1.37 1.39
C ARG A 59 -17.85 -1.11 -0.01
N VAL A 60 -17.34 0.11 -0.22
CA VAL A 60 -16.89 0.55 -1.54
C VAL A 60 -15.62 -0.17 -1.99
N ALA A 61 -15.71 -0.80 -3.16
CA ALA A 61 -14.61 -1.51 -3.80
C ALA A 61 -14.04 -0.79 -5.03
N LEU A 62 -14.53 0.42 -5.37
CA LEU A 62 -14.19 1.09 -6.62
C LEU A 62 -14.43 0.12 -7.80
N SER A 63 -13.40 -0.12 -8.61
CA SER A 63 -13.41 -1.14 -9.68
C SER A 63 -12.57 -2.37 -9.34
N ALA A 64 -12.20 -2.54 -8.06
CA ALA A 64 -11.44 -3.70 -7.59
C ALA A 64 -12.37 -4.83 -7.13
N SER A 65 -11.85 -6.06 -7.10
CA SER A 65 -12.59 -7.26 -6.66
C SER A 65 -12.95 -7.23 -5.17
N HIS A 66 -12.16 -6.53 -4.35
CA HIS A 66 -12.36 -6.43 -2.91
C HIS A 66 -12.18 -4.99 -2.42
N ALA A 67 -12.97 -4.59 -1.43
CA ALA A 67 -12.87 -3.26 -0.85
C ALA A 67 -11.56 -2.98 -0.08
N THR A 68 -10.89 -4.02 0.43
CA THR A 68 -9.52 -3.91 0.97
C THR A 68 -8.56 -3.38 -0.09
N THR A 69 -8.63 -3.94 -1.30
CA THR A 69 -7.85 -3.52 -2.46
C THR A 69 -8.12 -2.05 -2.80
N ALA A 70 -9.38 -1.61 -2.75
CA ALA A 70 -9.76 -0.22 -2.98
C ALA A 70 -9.17 0.73 -1.94
N GLY A 71 -9.23 0.37 -0.65
CA GLY A 71 -8.61 1.15 0.43
C GLY A 71 -7.13 1.40 0.21
N TYR A 72 -6.39 0.38 -0.24
CA TYR A 72 -4.96 0.51 -0.53
C TYR A 72 -4.67 1.27 -1.84
N ILE A 73 -5.49 1.11 -2.88
CA ILE A 73 -5.37 1.89 -4.12
C ILE A 73 -5.57 3.39 -3.85
N ILE A 74 -6.41 3.77 -2.87
CA ILE A 74 -6.59 5.17 -2.47
C ILE A 74 -5.42 5.63 -1.60
N LEU A 75 -4.97 4.81 -0.64
CA LEU A 75 -3.93 5.13 0.34
C LEU A 75 -2.63 5.67 -0.30
N PHE A 76 -2.03 4.93 -1.24
CA PHE A 76 -0.70 5.27 -1.77
C PHE A 76 -0.70 6.57 -2.61
N PRO A 77 -1.61 6.76 -3.58
CA PRO A 77 -1.74 8.03 -4.30
C PRO A 77 -2.08 9.21 -3.37
N SER A 78 -2.87 8.98 -2.31
CA SER A 78 -3.18 10.01 -1.31
C SER A 78 -1.92 10.48 -0.57
N LEU A 79 -1.05 9.54 -0.17
CA LEU A 79 0.24 9.85 0.45
C LEU A 79 1.20 10.55 -0.52
N LEU A 80 1.22 10.17 -1.80
CA LEU A 80 1.99 10.88 -2.82
C LEU A 80 1.50 12.31 -2.98
N ALA A 81 0.20 12.53 -3.14
CA ALA A 81 -0.36 13.89 -3.23
C ALA A 81 0.04 14.73 -2.02
N SER A 82 -0.04 14.16 -0.81
CA SER A 82 0.43 14.79 0.43
C SER A 82 1.91 15.19 0.37
N ILE A 83 2.81 14.30 -0.06
CA ILE A 83 4.24 14.58 -0.21
C ILE A 83 4.47 15.71 -1.23
N LEU A 84 3.83 15.62 -2.40
CA LEU A 84 4.01 16.58 -3.48
C LEU A 84 3.49 17.97 -3.10
N ILE A 85 2.38 18.07 -2.35
CA ILE A 85 1.88 19.34 -1.80
C ILE A 85 2.91 19.94 -0.84
N LEU A 86 3.46 19.14 0.08
CA LEU A 86 4.43 19.63 1.08
C LEU A 86 5.72 20.16 0.44
N LYS A 87 6.19 19.51 -0.63
CA LYS A 87 7.38 19.89 -1.40
C LYS A 87 7.13 20.97 -2.46
N SER A 88 5.87 21.35 -2.70
CA SER A 88 5.54 22.41 -3.66
C SER A 88 5.74 23.81 -3.09
N ASP A 89 5.98 24.78 -3.98
CA ASP A 89 6.11 26.21 -3.62
C ASP A 89 4.75 26.93 -3.44
N PHE A 90 3.66 26.20 -3.25
CA PHE A 90 2.34 26.81 -3.13
C PHE A 90 2.19 27.63 -1.84
N ARG A 91 1.73 28.88 -1.98
CA ARG A 91 1.45 29.80 -0.85
C ARG A 91 0.48 29.20 0.17
N HIS A 92 -0.50 28.42 -0.29
CA HIS A 92 -1.52 27.79 0.54
C HIS A 92 -1.31 26.28 0.74
N LYS A 93 -0.04 25.82 0.77
CA LYS A 93 0.28 24.38 0.89
C LYS A 93 -0.39 23.69 2.08
N THR A 94 -0.50 24.36 3.23
CA THR A 94 -1.19 23.84 4.42
C THR A 94 -2.67 23.56 4.13
N THR A 95 -3.36 24.50 3.48
CA THR A 95 -4.78 24.35 3.16
C THR A 95 -4.99 23.23 2.14
N LEU A 96 -4.15 23.15 1.11
CA LEU A 96 -4.19 22.06 0.14
C LEU A 96 -3.93 20.71 0.79
N TYR A 97 -2.99 20.64 1.75
CA TYR A 97 -2.72 19.42 2.50
C TYR A 97 -3.93 18.99 3.33
N THR A 98 -4.58 19.92 4.03
CA THR A 98 -5.81 19.63 4.80
C THR A 98 -6.94 19.15 3.91
N ILE A 99 -7.15 19.78 2.75
CA ILE A 99 -8.17 19.37 1.78
C ILE A 99 -7.86 17.96 1.26
N ASN A 100 -6.62 17.71 0.84
CA ASN A 100 -6.18 16.38 0.40
C ASN A 100 -6.41 15.33 1.48
N PHE A 101 -6.01 15.62 2.71
CA PHE A 101 -6.20 14.74 3.86
C PHE A 101 -7.68 14.41 4.08
N MET A 102 -8.58 15.40 4.02
CA MET A 102 -10.02 15.20 4.18
C MET A 102 -10.63 14.35 3.07
N LEU A 103 -10.36 14.68 1.81
CA LEU A 103 -10.86 13.91 0.67
C LEU A 103 -10.38 12.45 0.74
N SER A 104 -9.10 12.26 1.06
CA SER A 104 -8.49 10.93 1.20
C SER A 104 -9.09 10.15 2.36
N LEU A 105 -9.26 10.78 3.53
CA LEU A 105 -9.79 10.11 4.71
C LEU A 105 -11.24 9.67 4.48
N CYS A 106 -12.08 10.54 3.90
CA CYS A 106 -13.46 10.18 3.55
C CYS A 106 -13.51 9.02 2.55
N ALA A 107 -12.70 9.07 1.49
CA ALA A 107 -12.64 8.02 0.50
C ALA A 107 -12.19 6.67 1.10
N VAL A 108 -11.21 6.68 2.01
CA VAL A 108 -10.72 5.48 2.68
C VAL A 108 -11.73 4.94 3.70
N ILE A 109 -12.41 5.79 4.46
CA ILE A 109 -13.43 5.37 5.45
C ILE A 109 -14.55 4.56 4.78
N VAL A 110 -15.03 5.04 3.63
CA VAL A 110 -16.11 4.42 2.87
C VAL A 110 -15.74 3.03 2.28
N THR A 111 -14.45 2.68 2.25
CA THR A 111 -14.01 1.30 1.91
C THR A 111 -14.07 0.33 3.09
N GLU A 112 -14.30 0.84 4.30
CA GLU A 112 -14.24 0.13 5.59
C GLU A 112 -12.94 -0.67 5.80
N THR A 113 -11.88 -0.30 5.11
CA THR A 113 -10.58 -0.99 5.19
C THR A 113 -9.83 -0.49 6.42
N ARG A 114 -10.10 -1.13 7.56
CA ARG A 114 -9.57 -0.77 8.90
C ARG A 114 -8.06 -0.44 8.88
N ALA A 115 -7.26 -1.28 8.22
CA ALA A 115 -5.83 -1.04 8.07
C ALA A 115 -5.54 0.29 7.35
N ALA A 116 -6.18 0.56 6.21
CA ALA A 116 -6.03 1.82 5.49
C ALA A 116 -6.54 3.03 6.29
N ILE A 117 -7.66 2.89 7.02
CA ILE A 117 -8.25 3.97 7.82
C ILE A 117 -7.32 4.40 8.96
N LEU A 118 -6.52 3.48 9.53
CA LEU A 118 -5.54 3.80 10.57
C LEU A 118 -4.18 4.21 10.00
N VAL A 119 -3.70 3.51 8.97
CA VAL A 119 -2.38 3.73 8.36
C VAL A 119 -2.33 5.09 7.65
N PHE A 120 -3.38 5.50 6.94
CA PHE A 120 -3.41 6.78 6.24
C PHE A 120 -3.16 7.99 7.18
N PRO A 121 -3.99 8.22 8.22
CA PRO A 121 -3.78 9.35 9.12
C PRO A 121 -2.49 9.24 9.93
N PHE A 122 -2.05 8.03 10.28
CA PHE A 122 -0.76 7.82 10.94
C PHE A 122 0.41 8.32 10.09
N PHE A 123 0.51 7.90 8.83
CA PHE A 123 1.59 8.35 7.95
C PHE A 123 1.41 9.80 7.48
N ALA A 124 0.18 10.29 7.34
CA ALA A 124 -0.08 11.71 7.10
C ALA A 124 0.40 12.59 8.27
N LEU A 125 0.29 12.10 9.51
CA LEU A 125 0.83 12.79 10.68
C LEU A 125 2.37 12.80 10.66
N ILE A 126 3.00 11.65 10.38
CA ILE A 126 4.47 11.56 10.27
C ILE A 126 4.99 12.51 9.18
N LEU A 127 4.32 12.58 8.03
CA LEU A 127 4.70 13.47 6.92
C LEU A 127 4.76 14.93 7.35
N ILE A 128 3.73 15.41 8.07
CA ILE A 128 3.72 16.80 8.52
C ILE A 128 4.74 17.05 9.63
N VAL A 129 4.92 16.12 10.58
CA VAL A 129 5.95 16.20 11.62
C VAL A 129 7.33 16.35 10.98
N MET A 130 7.60 15.51 9.99
CA MET A 130 8.86 15.53 9.24
C MET A 130 9.04 16.83 8.44
N ASP A 131 8.00 17.31 7.74
CA ASP A 131 8.07 18.56 6.98
C ASP A 131 8.34 19.76 7.90
N SER A 132 7.69 19.82 9.07
CA SER A 132 7.93 20.89 10.04
C SER A 132 9.32 20.83 10.66
N TYR A 133 9.85 19.62 10.92
CA TYR A 133 11.22 19.46 11.42
C TYR A 133 12.24 19.98 10.40
N ILE A 134 12.10 19.58 9.13
CA ILE A 134 12.98 20.00 8.04
C ILE A 134 12.88 21.51 7.79
N ASN A 135 11.65 22.04 7.70
CA ASN A 135 11.41 23.44 7.34
C ASN A 135 11.37 24.40 8.55
N LYS A 136 11.55 23.90 9.78
CA LYS A 136 11.44 24.66 11.04
C LYS A 136 10.14 25.48 11.16
N ARG A 137 9.02 24.96 10.63
CA ARG A 137 7.70 25.62 10.60
C ARG A 137 6.66 24.72 11.24
N ILE A 138 6.17 25.06 12.43
CA ILE A 138 5.20 24.25 13.19
C ILE A 138 3.78 24.80 12.99
N ASN A 139 2.83 23.93 12.59
CA ASN A 139 1.41 24.27 12.54
C ASN A 139 0.61 23.37 13.49
N TYR A 140 0.57 23.75 14.78
CA TYR A 140 -0.11 23.00 15.85
C TYR A 140 -1.59 22.73 15.56
N LYS A 141 -2.29 23.61 14.84
CA LYS A 141 -3.71 23.41 14.48
C LYS A 141 -3.88 22.18 13.57
N LEU A 142 -3.02 22.05 12.56
CA LEU A 142 -3.06 20.92 11.63
C LEU A 142 -2.61 19.62 12.31
N TYR A 143 -1.63 19.69 13.22
CA TYR A 143 -1.24 18.55 14.06
C TYR A 143 -2.37 18.02 14.91
N CYS A 144 -3.00 18.89 15.70
CA CYS A 144 -4.13 18.51 16.54
C CYS A 144 -5.27 17.94 15.70
N PHE A 145 -5.55 18.53 14.55
CA PHE A 145 -6.60 18.04 13.66
C PHE A 145 -6.37 16.61 13.16
N ILE A 146 -5.17 16.31 12.63
CA ILE A 146 -4.84 14.96 12.14
C ILE A 146 -4.75 13.97 13.30
N ALA A 147 -4.20 14.38 14.45
CA ALA A 147 -4.12 13.54 15.64
C ALA A 147 -5.51 13.18 16.19
N ILE A 148 -6.44 14.14 16.23
CA ILE A 148 -7.84 13.89 16.62
C ILE A 148 -8.50 12.93 15.63
N ALA A 149 -8.29 13.10 14.32
CA ALA A 149 -8.82 12.18 13.31
C ALA A 149 -8.27 10.74 13.49
N LEU A 150 -6.98 10.60 13.79
CA LEU A 150 -6.36 9.31 14.10
C LEU A 150 -6.96 8.69 15.37
N LEU A 151 -7.08 9.46 16.45
CA LEU A 151 -7.66 9.01 17.72
C LEU A 151 -9.13 8.60 17.55
N ALA A 152 -9.90 9.36 16.78
CA ALA A 152 -11.28 9.01 16.44
C ALA A 152 -11.34 7.69 15.67
N GLY A 153 -10.45 7.48 14.69
CA GLY A 153 -10.33 6.20 13.99
C GLY A 153 -10.02 5.04 14.94
N VAL A 154 -9.03 5.19 15.82
CA VAL A 154 -8.68 4.17 16.82
C VAL A 154 -9.86 3.88 17.76
N PHE A 155 -10.55 4.90 18.24
CA PHE A 155 -11.69 4.75 19.15
C PHE A 155 -12.87 4.05 18.47
N SER A 156 -13.18 4.39 17.22
CA SER A 156 -14.25 3.74 16.44
C SER A 156 -14.00 2.26 16.22
N PHE A 157 -12.74 1.81 16.17
CA PHE A 157 -12.39 0.40 15.98
C PHE A 157 -11.95 -0.31 17.27
N LYS A 158 -12.03 0.33 18.44
CA LYS A 158 -11.49 -0.21 19.70
C LYS A 158 -12.04 -1.60 20.04
N ASP A 159 -13.36 -1.79 19.93
CA ASP A 159 -14.02 -3.03 20.38
C ASP A 159 -13.66 -4.17 19.45
N THR A 160 -13.56 -3.88 18.15
CA THR A 160 -13.07 -4.82 17.14
C THR A 160 -11.59 -5.18 17.36
N LEU A 161 -10.74 -4.22 17.73
CA LEU A 161 -9.33 -4.47 18.01
C LEU A 161 -9.16 -5.34 19.25
N LEU A 162 -9.90 -5.05 20.31
CA LEU A 162 -9.90 -5.84 21.54
C LEU A 162 -10.43 -7.25 21.32
N MET A 163 -11.54 -7.41 20.57
CA MET A 163 -12.04 -8.72 20.17
C MET A 163 -10.98 -9.50 19.39
N ARG A 164 -10.32 -8.88 18.39
CA ARG A 164 -9.26 -9.54 17.62
C ARG A 164 -8.05 -9.92 18.46
N MET A 165 -7.67 -9.12 19.46
CA MET A 165 -6.60 -9.48 20.38
C MET A 165 -6.99 -10.68 21.25
N ASN A 166 -8.25 -10.73 21.70
CA ASN A 166 -8.75 -11.85 22.47
C ASN A 166 -8.88 -13.12 21.61
N ASP A 167 -9.42 -12.99 20.40
CA ASP A 167 -9.50 -14.06 19.40
C ASP A 167 -8.11 -14.58 19.04
N LEU A 168 -7.11 -13.69 18.90
CA LEU A 168 -5.72 -14.09 18.66
C LEU A 168 -5.18 -14.96 19.80
N ASN A 169 -5.39 -14.55 21.05
CA ASN A 169 -4.94 -15.31 22.21
C ASN A 169 -5.65 -16.66 22.31
N ASN A 170 -6.97 -16.68 22.12
CA ASN A 170 -7.78 -17.91 22.16
C ASN A 170 -7.42 -18.85 21.00
N ASP A 171 -7.20 -18.31 19.80
CA ASP A 171 -6.81 -19.09 18.63
C ASP A 171 -5.40 -19.66 18.76
N LEU A 172 -4.46 -18.94 19.38
CA LEU A 172 -3.12 -19.47 19.68
C LEU A 172 -3.18 -20.65 20.66
N VAL A 173 -4.03 -20.55 21.68
CA VAL A 173 -4.28 -21.66 22.61
C VAL A 173 -4.95 -22.83 21.89
N ASN A 174 -5.94 -22.58 21.03
CA ASN A 174 -6.63 -23.63 20.26
C ASN A 174 -5.71 -24.30 19.22
N TYR A 175 -4.80 -23.53 18.59
CA TYR A 175 -3.80 -24.06 17.66
C TYR A 175 -2.81 -25.00 18.36
N SER A 176 -2.48 -24.73 19.63
CA SER A 176 -1.67 -25.65 20.45
C SER A 176 -2.38 -26.98 20.78
N HIS A 177 -3.71 -27.03 20.62
CA HIS A 177 -4.54 -28.23 20.77
C HIS A 177 -4.98 -28.82 19.40
N ASP A 178 -4.19 -28.61 18.34
CA ASP A 178 -4.41 -29.12 16.98
C ASP A 178 -5.69 -28.65 16.27
N ASN A 179 -6.37 -27.62 16.78
CA ASN A 179 -7.50 -27.01 16.09
C ASN A 179 -7.06 -25.81 15.23
N THR A 180 -6.94 -26.04 13.93
CA THR A 180 -6.56 -25.00 12.95
C THR A 180 -7.74 -24.35 12.24
N ARG A 181 -8.98 -24.71 12.58
CA ARG A 181 -10.21 -24.21 11.92
C ARG A 181 -10.69 -22.88 12.52
N THR A 182 -9.78 -22.06 13.01
CA THR A 182 -10.02 -20.71 13.52
C THR A 182 -9.39 -19.66 12.59
N SER A 183 -9.70 -18.37 12.76
CA SER A 183 -9.23 -17.34 11.82
C SER A 183 -7.69 -17.19 11.85
N VAL A 184 -7.09 -17.24 13.03
CA VAL A 184 -5.63 -17.22 13.18
C VAL A 184 -5.04 -18.61 12.95
N GLY A 185 -5.70 -19.68 13.42
CA GLY A 185 -5.26 -21.05 13.20
C GLY A 185 -5.12 -21.40 11.72
N ALA A 186 -6.05 -20.94 10.89
CA ALA A 186 -5.99 -21.10 9.44
C ALA A 186 -4.83 -20.33 8.81
N ARG A 187 -4.51 -19.12 9.31
CA ARG A 187 -3.33 -18.38 8.87
C ARG A 187 -2.06 -19.11 9.25
N LEU A 188 -1.90 -19.55 10.50
CA LEU A 188 -0.72 -20.31 10.92
C LEU A 188 -0.56 -21.59 10.10
N ALA A 189 -1.65 -22.32 9.85
CA ALA A 189 -1.66 -23.47 8.96
C ALA A 189 -1.25 -23.09 7.52
N MET A 190 -1.74 -21.98 6.97
CA MET A 190 -1.32 -21.47 5.65
C MET A 190 0.18 -21.15 5.59
N TYR A 191 0.76 -20.56 6.65
CA TYR A 191 2.21 -20.31 6.73
C TYR A 191 2.99 -21.62 6.72
N GLU A 192 2.57 -22.58 7.56
CA GLU A 192 3.22 -23.87 7.70
C GLU A 192 3.15 -24.69 6.40
N VAL A 193 1.96 -24.78 5.81
CA VAL A 193 1.72 -25.43 4.53
C VAL A 193 2.55 -24.77 3.43
N GLY A 194 2.59 -23.44 3.38
CA GLY A 194 3.40 -22.71 2.40
C GLY A 194 4.90 -22.99 2.51
N LEU A 195 5.41 -23.12 3.75
CA LEU A 195 6.80 -23.49 4.02
C LEU A 195 7.11 -24.97 3.81
N LYS A 196 6.12 -25.86 3.90
CA LYS A 196 6.30 -27.30 3.66
C LYS A 196 6.13 -27.70 2.19
N THR A 197 5.33 -26.95 1.43
CA THR A 197 4.98 -27.28 0.03
C THR A 197 5.72 -26.46 -1.02
N TYR A 198 6.64 -25.56 -0.62
CA TYR A 198 7.34 -24.70 -1.57
C TYR A 198 8.18 -25.49 -2.57
N SER A 199 8.33 -24.91 -3.77
CA SER A 199 9.24 -25.40 -4.79
C SER A 199 10.43 -24.44 -4.89
N PRO A 200 11.69 -24.90 -4.84
CA PRO A 200 12.86 -24.03 -4.90
C PRO A 200 12.89 -23.07 -6.12
N ILE A 201 12.39 -23.53 -7.28
CA ILE A 201 12.36 -22.78 -8.54
C ILE A 201 10.96 -22.16 -8.81
N GLY A 202 9.97 -22.49 -7.98
CA GLY A 202 8.56 -22.13 -8.19
C GLY A 202 7.73 -23.27 -8.77
N GLN A 203 6.41 -23.10 -8.75
CA GLN A 203 5.41 -24.06 -9.23
C GLN A 203 4.10 -23.34 -9.58
N SER A 204 3.24 -23.99 -10.37
CA SER A 204 1.91 -23.46 -10.66
C SER A 204 0.97 -23.55 -9.45
N LEU A 205 -0.16 -22.84 -9.49
CA LEU A 205 -1.15 -22.87 -8.42
C LEU A 205 -1.76 -24.28 -8.27
N GLU A 206 -1.98 -24.97 -9.37
CA GLU A 206 -2.54 -26.34 -9.40
C GLU A 206 -1.56 -27.33 -8.75
N LYS A 207 -0.27 -27.27 -9.12
CA LYS A 207 0.76 -28.12 -8.50
C LYS A 207 0.95 -27.81 -7.02
N ARG A 208 0.79 -26.56 -6.62
CA ARG A 208 0.76 -26.19 -5.19
C ARG A 208 -0.45 -26.84 -4.52
N ALA A 209 -1.63 -26.75 -5.13
CA ALA A 209 -2.85 -27.32 -4.58
C ALA A 209 -2.75 -28.82 -4.34
N GLU A 210 -2.26 -29.58 -5.32
CA GLU A 210 -2.00 -31.02 -5.20
C GLU A 210 -1.11 -31.34 -4.00
N LYS A 211 0.02 -30.63 -3.84
CA LYS A 211 0.93 -30.81 -2.71
C LYS A 211 0.30 -30.47 -1.37
N ILE A 212 -0.59 -29.49 -1.32
CA ILE A 212 -1.30 -29.13 -0.08
C ILE A 212 -2.30 -30.23 0.29
N HIS A 213 -3.02 -30.78 -0.69
CA HIS A 213 -3.91 -31.93 -0.46
C HIS A 213 -3.13 -33.16 0.04
N GLU A 214 -2.00 -33.50 -0.60
CA GLU A 214 -1.15 -34.60 -0.14
C GLU A 214 -0.56 -34.38 1.27
N LEU A 215 -0.27 -33.12 1.62
CA LEU A 215 0.23 -32.79 2.95
C LEU A 215 -0.87 -32.87 4.01
N GLU A 216 -2.10 -32.52 3.67
CA GLU A 216 -3.25 -32.64 4.57
C GLU A 216 -3.60 -34.09 4.88
N GLU A 217 -3.49 -34.99 3.90
CA GLU A 217 -3.65 -36.43 4.13
C GLU A 217 -2.63 -36.98 5.15
N LYS A 218 -1.42 -36.39 5.19
CA LYS A 218 -0.34 -36.76 6.12
C LYS A 218 -0.46 -36.06 7.47
N GLU A 219 -0.95 -34.82 7.47
CA GLU A 219 -1.09 -33.98 8.66
C GLU A 219 -2.49 -33.33 8.70
N PRO A 220 -3.54 -34.05 9.14
CA PRO A 220 -4.93 -33.56 9.15
C PRO A 220 -5.16 -32.27 9.96
N ARG A 221 -4.24 -32.01 10.91
CA ARG A 221 -4.11 -30.75 11.64
C ARG A 221 -4.09 -29.55 10.70
N LEU A 222 -3.52 -29.64 9.49
CA LEU A 222 -3.36 -28.50 8.58
C LEU A 222 -4.59 -28.20 7.70
N SER A 223 -5.70 -28.90 7.91
CA SER A 223 -6.94 -28.76 7.15
C SER A 223 -7.52 -27.33 7.13
N GLY A 224 -7.18 -26.48 8.11
CA GLY A 224 -7.53 -25.06 8.11
C GLY A 224 -6.99 -24.25 6.91
N ALA A 225 -5.98 -24.74 6.20
CA ALA A 225 -5.44 -24.12 5.00
C ALA A 225 -6.20 -24.46 3.71
N LEU A 226 -6.97 -25.56 3.68
CA LEU A 226 -7.65 -26.08 2.48
C LEU A 226 -8.54 -25.05 1.76
N PRO A 227 -9.34 -24.22 2.46
CA PRO A 227 -10.20 -23.23 1.80
C PRO A 227 -9.42 -22.14 1.04
N PHE A 228 -8.11 -22.02 1.26
CA PHE A 228 -7.25 -20.97 0.69
C PHE A 228 -6.24 -21.51 -0.32
N VAL A 229 -6.32 -22.79 -0.64
CA VAL A 229 -5.41 -23.48 -1.55
C VAL A 229 -5.45 -22.87 -2.94
N ASP A 230 -6.63 -22.61 -3.49
CA ASP A 230 -6.80 -22.11 -4.86
C ASP A 230 -6.72 -20.58 -4.99
N SER A 231 -6.69 -19.85 -3.86
CA SER A 231 -6.71 -18.39 -3.87
C SER A 231 -5.34 -17.81 -3.59
N HIS A 232 -4.99 -17.69 -2.31
CA HIS A 232 -3.73 -17.11 -1.86
C HIS A 232 -3.48 -17.52 -0.40
N LEU A 233 -2.22 -17.84 -0.12
CA LEU A 233 -1.77 -17.93 1.26
C LEU A 233 -1.74 -16.49 1.80
N HIS A 234 -2.39 -16.22 2.93
CA HIS A 234 -2.61 -14.87 3.48
C HIS A 234 -1.31 -14.11 3.93
N ASN A 235 -0.18 -14.33 3.24
CA ASN A 235 1.09 -13.61 3.35
C ASN A 235 1.80 -13.57 1.98
N ASP A 236 2.19 -12.38 1.53
CA ASP A 236 2.85 -12.16 0.22
C ASP A 236 4.20 -12.89 0.07
N LEU A 237 5.01 -12.98 1.12
CA LEU A 237 6.32 -13.65 1.08
C LEU A 237 6.17 -15.16 1.00
N ILE A 238 5.26 -15.74 1.78
CA ILE A 238 4.99 -17.19 1.76
C ILE A 238 4.32 -17.59 0.45
N ASP A 239 3.38 -16.80 -0.05
CA ASP A 239 2.74 -17.03 -1.35
C ASP A 239 3.76 -16.94 -2.49
N THR A 240 4.65 -15.93 -2.46
CA THR A 240 5.76 -15.77 -3.40
C THR A 240 6.75 -16.94 -3.31
N LEU A 241 7.11 -17.38 -2.11
CA LEU A 241 7.99 -18.53 -1.91
C LEU A 241 7.36 -19.81 -2.46
N SER A 242 6.07 -20.01 -2.21
CA SER A 242 5.38 -21.22 -2.61
C SER A 242 5.15 -21.29 -4.13
N THR A 243 4.88 -20.16 -4.80
CA THR A 243 4.58 -20.10 -6.24
C THR A 243 5.78 -19.74 -7.12
N ARG A 244 6.61 -18.78 -6.71
CA ARG A 244 7.75 -18.26 -7.48
C ARG A 244 9.11 -18.74 -6.95
N GLY A 245 9.12 -19.52 -5.87
CA GLY A 245 10.31 -20.10 -5.28
C GLY A 245 11.25 -19.06 -4.65
N ILE A 246 12.47 -19.53 -4.37
CA ILE A 246 13.55 -18.71 -3.80
C ILE A 246 13.88 -17.51 -4.73
N PRO A 247 13.95 -17.67 -6.08
CA PRO A 247 14.21 -16.53 -6.96
C PRO A 247 13.18 -15.41 -6.80
N GLY A 248 11.89 -15.74 -6.67
CA GLY A 248 10.83 -14.75 -6.48
C GLY A 248 10.95 -13.96 -5.18
N VAL A 249 11.31 -14.64 -4.08
CA VAL A 249 11.54 -13.99 -2.78
C VAL A 249 12.77 -13.10 -2.84
N VAL A 250 13.88 -13.60 -3.40
CA VAL A 250 15.12 -12.83 -3.55
C VAL A 250 14.88 -11.58 -4.39
N LEU A 251 14.18 -11.66 -5.52
CA LEU A 251 13.85 -10.51 -6.35
C LEU A 251 12.97 -9.49 -5.62
N THR A 252 12.00 -9.95 -4.82
CA THR A 252 11.16 -9.09 -3.99
C THR A 252 12.00 -8.33 -2.96
N ILE A 253 12.87 -9.03 -2.21
CA ILE A 253 13.78 -8.42 -1.24
C ILE A 253 14.73 -7.42 -1.93
N LEU A 254 15.28 -7.78 -3.08
CA LEU A 254 16.15 -6.91 -3.87
C LEU A 254 15.41 -5.65 -4.35
N ALA A 255 14.15 -5.76 -4.77
CA ALA A 255 13.35 -4.61 -5.18
C ALA A 255 13.12 -3.63 -4.01
N PHE A 256 12.72 -4.13 -2.84
CA PHE A 256 12.59 -3.31 -1.64
C PHE A 256 13.93 -2.69 -1.20
N SER A 257 15.01 -3.47 -1.26
CA SER A 257 16.36 -3.02 -0.93
C SER A 257 16.85 -1.94 -1.90
N ALA A 258 16.56 -2.07 -3.19
CA ALA A 258 16.91 -1.07 -4.20
C ALA A 258 16.21 0.26 -3.95
N ILE A 259 14.92 0.23 -3.60
CA ILE A 259 14.16 1.45 -3.24
C ILE A 259 14.74 2.08 -1.96
N LEU A 260 15.06 1.27 -0.95
CA LEU A 260 15.67 1.73 0.29
C LEU A 260 17.05 2.37 0.05
N ILE A 261 17.92 1.72 -0.73
CA ILE A 261 19.24 2.23 -1.09
C ILE A 261 19.11 3.53 -1.88
N TYR A 262 18.20 3.59 -2.85
CA TYR A 262 17.95 4.80 -3.63
C TYR A 262 17.48 5.96 -2.72
N ALA A 263 16.55 5.70 -1.81
CA ALA A 263 16.04 6.70 -0.87
C ALA A 263 17.15 7.26 0.04
N LEU A 264 18.02 6.39 0.56
CA LEU A 264 19.07 6.76 1.52
C LEU A 264 20.33 7.35 0.86
N ARG A 265 20.78 6.79 -0.27
CA ARG A 265 22.08 7.14 -0.88
C ARG A 265 21.95 8.15 -2.02
N THR A 266 20.93 8.00 -2.86
CA THR A 266 20.82 8.77 -4.11
C THR A 266 19.92 9.98 -3.95
N ALA A 267 18.65 9.77 -3.59
CA ALA A 267 17.69 10.86 -3.42
C ALA A 267 17.95 11.65 -2.14
N LYS A 268 18.33 10.97 -1.05
CA LYS A 268 18.49 11.54 0.31
C LYS A 268 17.22 12.26 0.79
N GLU A 269 16.06 11.79 0.33
CA GLU A 269 14.76 12.37 0.62
C GLU A 269 13.95 11.42 1.53
N PRO A 270 13.72 11.78 2.81
CA PRO A 270 13.10 10.87 3.77
C PRO A 270 11.62 10.59 3.47
N TYR A 271 10.98 11.37 2.59
CA TYR A 271 9.61 11.16 2.13
C TYR A 271 9.45 9.83 1.36
N ILE A 272 10.49 9.35 0.67
CA ILE A 272 10.45 8.05 -0.03
C ILE A 272 10.37 6.90 0.99
N LEU A 273 11.06 7.05 2.14
CA LEU A 273 11.03 6.06 3.21
C LEU A 273 9.64 5.93 3.81
N ILE A 274 8.90 7.04 3.96
CA ILE A 274 7.52 7.00 4.46
C ILE A 274 6.63 6.13 3.58
N LEU A 275 6.74 6.25 2.26
CA LEU A 275 5.97 5.45 1.32
C LEU A 275 6.39 3.97 1.34
N LEU A 276 7.68 3.71 1.54
CA LEU A 276 8.21 2.35 1.70
C LEU A 276 7.74 1.71 3.01
N PHE A 277 7.81 2.43 4.13
CA PHE A 277 7.36 1.95 5.43
C PHE A 277 5.84 1.75 5.47
N SER A 278 5.05 2.61 4.81
CA SER A 278 3.61 2.39 4.72
C SER A 278 3.29 1.11 3.96
N LEU A 279 4.02 0.82 2.88
CA LEU A 279 3.92 -0.45 2.16
C LEU A 279 4.25 -1.67 3.04
N LEU A 280 5.32 -1.58 3.84
CA LEU A 280 5.67 -2.66 4.77
C LEU A 280 4.59 -2.85 5.85
N VAL A 281 4.09 -1.77 6.46
CA VAL A 281 3.06 -1.85 7.50
C VAL A 281 1.78 -2.47 6.99
N VAL A 282 1.32 -2.06 5.80
CA VAL A 282 0.12 -2.66 5.22
C VAL A 282 0.41 -4.10 4.79
N GLY A 283 1.58 -4.38 4.21
CA GLY A 283 1.94 -5.71 3.70
C GLY A 283 2.14 -6.75 4.80
N LEU A 284 2.39 -6.31 6.04
CA LEU A 284 2.35 -7.17 7.22
C LEU A 284 0.90 -7.50 7.66
N SER A 285 -0.06 -6.63 7.33
CA SER A 285 -1.46 -6.78 7.72
C SER A 285 -2.29 -7.56 6.70
N ASP A 286 -1.95 -7.51 5.41
CA ASP A 286 -2.71 -8.10 4.31
C ASP A 286 -1.80 -8.50 3.15
N VAL A 287 -2.31 -9.37 2.27
CA VAL A 287 -1.68 -9.75 1.00
C VAL A 287 -1.89 -8.66 -0.03
N ILE A 288 -0.88 -7.81 -0.23
CA ILE A 288 -0.98 -6.65 -1.10
C ILE A 288 -0.42 -6.95 -2.48
N LEU A 289 0.71 -7.66 -2.54
CA LEU A 289 1.47 -7.87 -3.77
C LEU A 289 0.83 -8.91 -4.70
N PHE A 290 -0.12 -9.71 -4.20
CA PHE A 290 -0.90 -10.64 -5.02
C PHE A 290 -1.95 -9.95 -5.89
N SER A 291 -2.70 -9.00 -5.32
CA SER A 291 -3.80 -8.34 -6.04
C SER A 291 -3.25 -7.31 -7.02
N LYS A 292 -3.07 -7.69 -8.29
CA LYS A 292 -2.52 -6.88 -9.41
C LYS A 292 -2.70 -5.34 -9.32
N PRO A 293 -3.88 -4.78 -9.00
CA PRO A 293 -4.03 -3.32 -8.95
C PRO A 293 -3.29 -2.62 -7.79
N VAL A 294 -3.06 -3.25 -6.63
CA VAL A 294 -2.36 -2.60 -5.51
C VAL A 294 -0.85 -2.45 -5.71
N PRO A 295 -0.07 -3.49 -6.07
CA PRO A 295 1.34 -3.33 -6.39
C PRO A 295 1.52 -2.37 -7.56
N THR A 296 0.61 -2.36 -8.54
CA THR A 296 0.64 -1.36 -9.62
C THR A 296 0.50 0.06 -9.07
N ALA A 297 -0.50 0.32 -8.22
CA ALA A 297 -0.68 1.63 -7.58
C ALA A 297 0.56 2.03 -6.76
N VAL A 298 1.10 1.12 -5.96
CA VAL A 298 2.30 1.31 -5.14
C VAL A 298 3.53 1.65 -5.99
N PHE A 299 3.87 0.83 -6.97
CA PHE A 299 5.06 1.03 -7.79
C PHE A 299 4.96 2.29 -8.64
N VAL A 300 3.79 2.58 -9.23
CA VAL A 300 3.56 3.84 -9.95
C VAL A 300 3.76 5.04 -9.02
N THR A 301 3.25 4.96 -7.79
CA THR A 301 3.41 6.01 -6.78
C THR A 301 4.89 6.24 -6.43
N ILE A 302 5.65 5.16 -6.21
CA ILE A 302 7.09 5.23 -5.91
C ILE A 302 7.86 5.78 -7.11
N ILE A 303 7.58 5.31 -8.33
CA ILE A 303 8.24 5.78 -9.55
C ILE A 303 7.99 7.27 -9.78
N LEU A 304 6.74 7.72 -9.61
CA LEU A 304 6.36 9.13 -9.72
C LEU A 304 7.10 9.99 -8.70
N LEU A 305 7.23 9.52 -7.46
CA LEU A 305 7.95 10.24 -6.42
C LEU A 305 9.45 10.34 -6.75
N CYS A 306 10.07 9.25 -7.18
CA CYS A 306 11.48 9.26 -7.59
C CYS A 306 11.71 10.19 -8.79
N ALA A 307 10.78 10.19 -9.76
CA ALA A 307 10.82 11.07 -10.91
C ALA A 307 10.68 12.55 -10.54
N TYR A 308 9.82 12.86 -9.58
CA TYR A 308 9.64 14.21 -9.07
C TYR A 308 10.94 14.74 -8.43
N PHE A 309 11.56 13.97 -7.54
CA PHE A 309 12.80 14.39 -6.89
C PHE A 309 13.97 14.50 -7.87
N LYS A 310 14.05 13.59 -8.85
CA LYS A 310 15.03 13.71 -9.94
C LYS A 310 14.83 15.00 -10.75
N ALA A 311 13.59 15.33 -11.11
CA ALA A 311 13.30 16.56 -11.85
C ALA A 311 13.64 17.83 -11.04
N GLN A 312 13.41 17.83 -9.72
CA GLN A 312 13.84 18.94 -8.85
C GLN A 312 15.37 19.07 -8.79
N SER A 313 16.10 17.95 -8.67
CA SER A 313 17.56 17.95 -8.69
C SER A 313 18.12 18.48 -10.01
N ASP A 314 17.56 18.06 -11.15
CA ASP A 314 17.99 18.51 -12.47
C ASP A 314 17.76 20.02 -12.65
N GLN A 315 16.64 20.54 -12.15
CA GLN A 315 16.35 21.98 -12.19
C GLN A 315 17.33 22.79 -11.33
N TYR A 316 17.64 22.32 -10.12
CA TYR A 316 18.63 22.98 -9.24
C TYR A 316 20.04 23.04 -9.85
N LEU A 317 20.43 22.05 -10.66
CA LEU A 317 21.71 22.05 -11.37
C LEU A 317 21.74 23.03 -12.56
N LEU A 318 20.59 23.33 -13.17
CA LEU A 318 20.50 24.31 -14.26
C LEU A 318 20.40 25.76 -13.77
N ASP A 319 19.85 25.95 -12.57
CA ASP A 319 19.73 27.27 -11.94
C ASP A 319 21.04 27.74 -11.26
N LYS A 320 22.08 26.89 -11.21
CA LYS A 320 23.44 27.20 -10.73
C LYS A 320 24.39 27.54 -11.88
#